data_AF-A0A645BGD0-F1
#
_entry.id   AF-A0A645BGD0-F1
#
_cell.length_a   1.000
_cell.length_b   1.000
_cell.length_c   1.000
_cell.angle_alpha   90.00
_cell.angle_beta   90.00
_cell.angle_gamma   90.00
#
_symmetry.space_group_name_H-M   'P 1'
#
loop_
_entity.id
_entity.type
_entity.pdbx_description
1 polymer ?
#
loop_
_entity_poly.entity_id
_entity_poly.type
_entity_poly.pdbx_seq_one_letter_code
_entity_poly.pdbx_strand_id
1 'polypeptide(L)'
;MTELGSAAPEIMPGEVAHRYILGLYEMLEDLVTTYPDILFESCSGGGGRYDPGMLYYMPQTWTSDNTDAASRLEIQYGTSMMFPISSMGSHVSDVPNHQVNRYSSLEMRGHVAMSGNLGYELDVTKLTEPEKEAVKEQISWYKSYRKLIQFGHFYRILSPYDNKQHTAWIFVDQNKETAIYFYYQIMDKANKPSKMLKMTGLDSEKTYRLDDGRILGGDELMYRGIYLDPDLSGDYKSRCIVLHSIES
;
A
#
# COMPACT_ATOMS: atom_id res chain seq x y z
N MET A 1 4.94 -23.68 13.66
CA MET A 1 5.58 -24.46 14.73
C MET A 1 5.58 -25.91 14.27
N THR A 2 6.74 -26.52 14.07
CA THR A 2 6.85 -27.90 13.56
C THR A 2 7.07 -28.93 14.68
N GLU A 3 7.60 -28.50 15.81
CA GLU A 3 7.80 -29.33 17.01
C GLU A 3 7.11 -28.65 18.20
N LEU A 4 6.11 -29.31 18.78
CA LEU A 4 5.33 -28.80 19.90
C LEU A 4 5.37 -29.81 21.05
N GLY A 5 5.71 -29.33 22.23
CA GLY A 5 5.73 -30.15 23.45
C GLY A 5 5.70 -29.26 24.69
N SER A 6 5.28 -29.85 25.80
CA SER A 6 5.33 -29.22 27.12
C SER A 6 5.99 -30.19 28.10
N ALA A 7 6.90 -29.67 28.93
CA ALA A 7 7.42 -30.41 30.08
C ALA A 7 6.45 -30.39 31.28
N ALA A 8 5.41 -29.55 31.21
CA ALA A 8 4.41 -29.40 32.25
C ALA A 8 3.39 -30.56 32.17
N PRO A 9 3.30 -31.42 33.21
CA PRO A 9 2.51 -32.66 33.16
C PRO A 9 0.99 -32.41 33.03
N GLU A 10 0.52 -31.23 33.38
CA GLU A 10 -0.88 -30.82 33.30
C GLU A 10 -1.32 -30.37 31.90
N ILE A 11 -0.37 -30.10 30.99
CA ILE A 11 -0.69 -29.65 29.63
C ILE A 11 -0.76 -30.87 28.72
N MET A 12 -1.97 -31.16 28.21
CA MET A 12 -2.15 -32.22 27.24
C MET A 12 -1.49 -31.84 25.89
N PRO A 13 -0.91 -32.80 25.13
CA PRO A 13 -0.20 -32.50 23.88
C PRO A 13 -1.00 -31.68 22.86
N GLY A 14 -2.32 -31.89 22.76
CA GLY A 14 -3.20 -31.15 21.84
C GLY A 14 -3.49 -29.70 22.27
N GLU A 15 -3.20 -29.33 23.52
CA GLU A 15 -3.51 -28.00 24.06
C GLU A 15 -2.38 -26.99 23.82
N VAL A 16 -1.15 -27.47 23.60
CA VAL A 16 0.06 -26.63 23.58
C VAL A 16 -0.08 -25.47 22.60
N ALA A 17 -0.50 -25.73 21.36
CA ALA A 17 -0.63 -24.69 20.34
C ALA A 17 -1.66 -23.62 20.71
N HIS A 18 -2.81 -24.03 21.24
CA HIS A 18 -3.87 -23.09 21.60
C HIS A 18 -3.49 -22.28 22.85
N ARG A 19 -2.97 -22.94 23.89
CA ARG A 19 -2.50 -22.28 25.12
C ARG A 19 -1.37 -21.29 24.85
N TYR A 20 -0.48 -21.60 23.91
CA TYR A 20 0.55 -20.66 23.48
C TYR A 20 -0.06 -19.37 22.92
N ILE A 21 -1.09 -19.47 22.07
CA ILE A 21 -1.79 -18.31 21.52
C ILE A 21 -2.55 -17.55 22.61
N LEU A 22 -3.19 -18.25 23.55
CA LEU A 22 -3.84 -17.59 24.69
C LEU A 22 -2.85 -16.80 25.56
N GLY A 23 -1.69 -17.39 25.88
CA GLY A 23 -0.65 -16.69 26.64
C GLY A 23 -0.04 -15.51 25.87
N LEU A 24 0.08 -15.62 24.55
CA LEU A 24 0.45 -14.48 23.71
C LEU A 24 -0.60 -13.36 23.83
N TYR A 25 -1.88 -13.68 23.70
CA TYR A 25 -2.96 -12.69 23.80
C TYR A 25 -3.07 -12.04 25.18
N GLU A 26 -2.88 -12.81 26.26
CA GLU A 26 -2.81 -12.27 27.62
C GLU A 26 -1.69 -11.23 27.76
N MET A 27 -0.48 -11.56 27.27
CA MET A 27 0.64 -10.62 27.26
C MET A 27 0.35 -9.37 26.41
N LEU A 28 -0.30 -9.54 25.26
CA LEU A 28 -0.64 -8.41 24.39
C LEU A 28 -1.70 -7.50 25.02
N GLU A 29 -2.74 -8.06 25.63
CA GLU A 29 -3.78 -7.31 26.36
C GLU A 29 -3.16 -6.47 27.49
N ASP A 30 -2.27 -7.08 28.27
CA ASP A 30 -1.54 -6.39 29.35
C ASP A 30 -0.72 -5.22 28.80
N LEU A 31 -0.01 -5.41 27.69
CA LEU A 31 0.82 -4.37 27.07
C LEU A 31 -0.01 -3.19 26.54
N VAL A 32 -1.05 -3.47 25.74
CA VAL A 32 -1.84 -2.41 25.11
C VAL A 32 -2.71 -1.66 26.12
N THR A 33 -3.14 -2.33 27.19
CA THR A 33 -3.92 -1.70 28.27
C THR A 33 -3.03 -0.86 29.19
N THR A 34 -1.81 -1.33 29.49
CA THR A 34 -0.88 -0.62 30.36
C THR A 34 -0.26 0.60 29.67
N TYR A 35 0.00 0.51 28.36
CA TYR A 35 0.66 1.55 27.58
C TYR A 35 -0.21 1.99 26.38
N PRO A 36 -1.38 2.59 26.61
CA PRO A 36 -2.35 2.87 25.55
C PRO A 36 -1.88 3.92 24.53
N ASP A 37 -0.89 4.74 24.89
CA ASP A 37 -0.32 5.77 24.02
C ASP A 37 0.81 5.25 23.11
N ILE A 38 1.23 3.98 23.25
CA ILE A 38 2.21 3.36 22.37
C ILE A 38 1.50 2.73 21.18
N LEU A 39 1.92 3.13 19.97
CA LEU A 39 1.50 2.46 18.74
C LEU A 39 2.34 1.20 18.53
N PHE A 40 1.70 0.04 18.62
CA PHE A 40 2.33 -1.24 18.34
C PHE A 40 2.11 -1.66 16.87
N GLU A 41 3.18 -2.12 16.23
CA GLU A 41 3.15 -2.74 14.90
C GLU A 41 3.49 -4.23 15.01
N SER A 42 2.61 -5.10 14.50
CA SER A 42 2.83 -6.54 14.46
C SER A 42 3.84 -6.91 13.39
N CYS A 43 4.70 -7.91 13.67
CA CYS A 43 5.61 -8.48 12.68
C CYS A 43 5.91 -9.95 13.00
N SER A 44 5.94 -10.79 11.97
CA SER A 44 6.28 -12.22 12.06
C SER A 44 7.02 -12.66 10.79
N GLY A 45 8.21 -12.09 10.56
CA GLY A 45 8.94 -12.24 9.28
C GLY A 45 8.13 -11.61 8.14
N GLY A 46 7.71 -10.35 8.35
CA GLY A 46 6.63 -9.73 7.60
C GLY A 46 5.26 -10.19 8.08
N GLY A 47 4.34 -10.43 7.14
CA GLY A 47 2.93 -10.74 7.40
C GLY A 47 2.63 -12.17 7.85
N GLY A 48 3.57 -12.89 8.48
CA GLY A 48 3.35 -14.28 8.91
C GLY A 48 2.25 -14.47 9.97
N ARG A 49 1.81 -13.37 10.60
CA ARG A 49 0.61 -13.27 11.45
C ARG A 49 -0.19 -12.00 11.15
N TYR A 50 -0.46 -11.79 9.86
CA TYR A 50 -1.37 -10.74 9.42
C TYR A 50 -2.81 -11.25 9.47
N ASP A 51 -3.43 -11.17 10.64
CA ASP A 51 -4.78 -11.69 10.90
C ASP A 51 -5.59 -10.76 11.82
N PRO A 52 -6.94 -10.89 11.83
CA PRO A 52 -7.78 -10.05 12.67
C PRO A 52 -7.50 -10.15 14.17
N GLY A 53 -6.98 -11.29 14.64
CA GLY A 53 -6.64 -11.48 16.05
C GLY A 53 -5.49 -10.58 16.47
N MET A 54 -4.45 -10.47 15.64
CA MET A 54 -3.35 -9.53 15.88
C MET A 54 -3.79 -8.07 15.74
N LEU A 55 -4.66 -7.75 14.76
CA LEU A 55 -5.13 -6.37 14.53
C LEU A 55 -5.99 -5.80 15.67
N TYR A 56 -6.57 -6.66 16.51
CA TYR A 56 -7.23 -6.21 17.74
C TYR A 56 -6.27 -5.49 18.69
N TYR A 57 -5.02 -5.98 18.80
CA TYR A 57 -4.00 -5.43 19.70
C TYR A 57 -3.08 -4.41 19.00
N MET A 58 -2.76 -4.65 17.72
CA MET A 58 -1.79 -3.87 16.97
C MET A 58 -2.45 -3.38 15.68
N PRO A 59 -2.82 -2.10 15.56
CA PRO A 59 -3.67 -1.62 14.46
C PRO A 59 -2.98 -1.64 13.09
N GLN A 60 -1.66 -1.90 13.05
CA GLN A 60 -0.89 -2.08 11.84
C GLN A 60 0.08 -3.26 11.96
N THR A 61 0.41 -3.84 10.81
CA THR A 61 1.31 -4.99 10.69
C THR A 61 2.31 -4.70 9.59
N TRP A 62 3.58 -5.06 9.82
CA TRP A 62 4.60 -5.09 8.78
C TRP A 62 4.21 -6.13 7.72
N THR A 63 3.74 -5.64 6.57
CA THR A 63 2.98 -6.49 5.63
C THR A 63 3.84 -7.62 5.04
N SER A 64 5.13 -7.37 4.80
CA SER A 64 6.05 -8.34 4.18
C SER A 64 7.48 -7.83 4.24
N ASP A 65 8.43 -8.71 4.57
CA ASP A 65 9.87 -8.44 4.46
C ASP A 65 10.35 -8.25 3.02
N ASN A 66 9.61 -8.74 2.03
CA ASN A 66 9.85 -8.37 0.65
C ASN A 66 9.35 -6.94 0.41
N THR A 67 10.29 -5.98 0.36
CA THR A 67 10.06 -4.55 0.13
C THR A 67 10.27 -4.12 -1.33
N ASP A 68 10.46 -5.07 -2.24
CA ASP A 68 10.56 -4.76 -3.65
C ASP A 68 9.22 -4.23 -4.19
N ALA A 69 9.24 -3.05 -4.83
CA ALA A 69 8.03 -2.35 -5.26
C ALA A 69 7.13 -3.20 -6.17
N ALA A 70 7.68 -3.98 -7.11
CA ALA A 70 6.89 -4.80 -8.01
C ALA A 70 6.27 -6.01 -7.28
N SER A 71 7.03 -6.66 -6.39
CA SER A 71 6.53 -7.77 -5.57
C SER A 71 5.44 -7.30 -4.60
N ARG A 72 5.61 -6.09 -4.03
CA ARG A 72 4.65 -5.46 -3.13
C ARG A 72 3.30 -5.16 -3.78
N LEU A 73 3.21 -5.02 -5.11
CA LEU A 73 1.92 -4.84 -5.79
C LEU A 73 0.99 -6.03 -5.59
N GLU A 74 1.47 -7.25 -5.82
CA GLU A 74 0.69 -8.47 -5.59
C GLU A 74 0.35 -8.62 -4.09
N ILE A 75 1.35 -8.43 -3.22
CA ILE A 75 1.19 -8.60 -1.78
C ILE A 75 0.16 -7.62 -1.20
N GLN A 76 0.28 -6.33 -1.50
CA GLN A 76 -0.67 -5.31 -1.03
C GLN A 76 -2.04 -5.48 -1.66
N TYR A 77 -2.12 -5.83 -2.95
CA TYR A 77 -3.39 -6.11 -3.60
C TYR A 77 -4.12 -7.29 -2.92
N GLY A 78 -3.41 -8.41 -2.71
CA GLY A 78 -3.95 -9.58 -2.02
C GLY A 78 -4.36 -9.27 -0.58
N THR A 79 -3.51 -8.55 0.17
CA THR A 79 -3.79 -8.16 1.57
C THR A 79 -5.05 -7.28 1.66
N SER A 80 -5.22 -6.34 0.72
CA SER A 80 -6.38 -5.44 0.68
C SER A 80 -7.72 -6.14 0.46
N MET A 81 -7.72 -7.42 0.08
CA MET A 81 -8.95 -8.21 -0.06
C MET A 81 -9.66 -8.42 1.29
N MET A 82 -8.90 -8.42 2.39
CA MET A 82 -9.43 -8.71 3.72
C MET A 82 -9.14 -7.60 4.73
N PHE A 83 -8.07 -6.84 4.55
CA PHE A 83 -7.59 -5.85 5.52
C PHE A 83 -7.59 -4.43 4.95
N PRO A 84 -7.83 -3.41 5.79
CA PRO A 84 -7.80 -2.02 5.36
C PRO A 84 -6.39 -1.57 5.02
N ILE A 85 -6.27 -0.49 4.23
CA ILE A 85 -4.97 0.07 3.85
C ILE A 85 -4.21 0.60 5.07
N SER A 86 -4.93 1.18 6.04
CA SER A 86 -4.36 1.68 7.30
C SER A 86 -3.66 0.64 8.15
N SER A 87 -3.87 -0.65 7.92
CA SER A 87 -3.17 -1.70 8.69
C SER A 87 -1.87 -2.16 8.03
N MET A 88 -1.55 -1.73 6.80
CA MET A 88 -0.39 -2.22 6.04
C MET A 88 0.83 -1.33 6.21
N GLY A 89 1.81 -1.74 7.01
CA GLY A 89 3.15 -1.15 6.99
C GLY A 89 3.81 -1.33 5.62
N SER A 90 4.34 -0.26 5.03
CA SER A 90 4.92 -0.28 3.69
C SER A 90 6.05 0.73 3.51
N HIS A 91 7.28 0.24 3.38
CA HIS A 91 8.47 1.09 3.33
C HIS A 91 9.10 1.16 1.95
N VAL A 92 9.66 2.33 1.64
CA VAL A 92 10.63 2.49 0.56
C VAL A 92 11.98 1.94 1.04
N SER A 93 12.54 0.95 0.36
CA SER A 93 13.85 0.34 0.70
C SER A 93 14.89 0.56 -0.40
N ASP A 94 16.16 0.30 -0.13
CA ASP A 94 17.27 0.41 -1.10
C ASP A 94 17.09 -0.41 -2.39
N VAL A 95 17.81 0.01 -3.45
CA VAL A 95 17.97 -0.72 -4.71
C VAL A 95 19.46 -0.94 -5.03
N PRO A 96 19.88 -2.11 -5.57
CA PRO A 96 19.06 -3.28 -5.88
C PRO A 96 18.39 -3.85 -4.62
N ASN A 97 17.14 -4.25 -4.75
CA ASN A 97 16.37 -4.76 -3.62
C ASN A 97 17.11 -5.96 -2.99
N HIS A 98 17.21 -6.00 -1.66
CA HIS A 98 18.02 -7.01 -0.96
C HIS A 98 17.45 -8.44 -1.08
N GLN A 99 16.14 -8.60 -1.23
CA GLN A 99 15.49 -9.90 -1.26
C GLN A 99 15.53 -10.54 -2.66
N VAL A 100 15.39 -9.73 -3.73
CA VAL A 100 15.26 -10.24 -5.12
C VAL A 100 16.15 -9.56 -6.15
N ASN A 101 17.07 -8.68 -5.75
CA ASN A 101 18.04 -7.97 -6.59
C ASN A 101 17.43 -7.11 -7.71
N ARG A 102 16.15 -6.74 -7.60
CA ARG A 102 15.45 -5.91 -8.59
C ARG A 102 15.81 -4.43 -8.43
N TYR A 103 16.00 -3.74 -9.55
CA TYR A 103 16.09 -2.28 -9.59
C TYR A 103 14.73 -1.69 -9.96
N SER A 104 14.30 -0.67 -9.22
CA SER A 104 13.11 0.13 -9.52
C SER A 104 13.37 1.59 -9.16
N SER A 105 12.66 2.50 -9.84
CA SER A 105 12.81 3.93 -9.59
C SER A 105 12.38 4.31 -8.16
N LEU A 106 12.96 5.36 -7.59
CA LEU A 106 12.53 5.90 -6.29
C LEU A 106 11.04 6.33 -6.32
N GLU A 107 10.58 6.83 -7.46
CA GLU A 107 9.17 7.17 -7.70
C GLU A 107 8.26 5.94 -7.58
N MET A 108 8.58 4.84 -8.27
CA MET A 108 7.82 3.58 -8.19
C MET A 108 7.77 3.05 -6.76
N ARG A 109 8.93 3.00 -6.07
CA ARG A 109 9.00 2.58 -4.67
C ARG A 109 8.12 3.46 -3.77
N GLY A 110 8.20 4.78 -3.96
CA GLY A 110 7.38 5.75 -3.25
C GLY A 110 5.88 5.52 -3.45
N HIS A 111 5.41 5.46 -4.70
CA HIS A 111 3.98 5.27 -4.98
C HIS A 111 3.42 3.94 -4.48
N VAL A 112 4.21 2.85 -4.51
CA VAL A 112 3.79 1.57 -3.92
C VAL A 112 3.73 1.67 -2.40
N ALA A 113 4.76 2.25 -1.78
CA ALA A 113 4.83 2.40 -0.33
C ALA A 113 3.76 3.35 0.24
N MET A 114 3.38 4.38 -0.52
CA MET A 114 2.27 5.27 -0.20
C MET A 114 0.92 4.55 -0.20
N SER A 115 0.79 3.35 -0.76
CA SER A 115 -0.47 2.59 -0.73
C SER A 115 -0.56 1.69 0.52
N GLY A 116 -0.22 2.29 1.66
CA GLY A 116 -0.10 1.72 3.00
C GLY A 116 0.34 2.81 3.97
N ASN A 117 0.81 2.44 5.16
CA ASN A 117 1.49 3.32 6.09
C ASN A 117 2.93 3.51 5.62
N LEU A 118 3.20 4.68 5.02
CA LEU A 118 4.49 5.00 4.42
C LEU A 118 5.59 5.08 5.48
N GLY A 119 6.71 4.41 5.20
CA GLY A 119 7.98 4.59 5.89
C GLY A 119 9.18 4.46 4.94
N TYR A 120 10.38 4.59 5.49
CA TYR A 120 11.64 4.48 4.75
C TYR A 120 12.59 3.55 5.50
N GLU A 121 13.15 2.58 4.77
CA GLU A 121 14.01 1.53 5.31
C GLU A 121 15.23 1.36 4.40
N LEU A 122 16.05 2.41 4.38
CA LEU A 122 17.27 2.51 3.60
C LEU A 122 18.28 3.41 4.30
N ASP A 123 19.54 3.36 3.90
CA ASP A 123 20.58 4.22 4.46
C ASP A 123 20.47 5.65 3.89
N VAL A 124 19.72 6.50 4.59
CA VAL A 124 19.49 7.91 4.20
C VAL A 124 20.77 8.74 4.10
N THR A 125 21.87 8.31 4.72
CA THR A 125 23.16 9.01 4.64
C THR A 125 23.85 8.83 3.29
N LYS A 126 23.46 7.79 2.54
CA LYS A 126 23.99 7.47 1.20
C LYS A 126 23.19 8.07 0.05
N LEU A 127 22.02 8.66 0.33
CA LEU A 127 21.23 9.31 -0.70
C LEU A 127 21.98 10.49 -1.31
N THR A 128 21.89 10.60 -2.63
CA THR A 128 22.32 11.81 -3.35
C THR A 128 21.39 12.98 -3.02
N GLU A 129 21.84 14.22 -3.23
CA GLU A 129 20.99 15.40 -2.98
C GLU A 129 19.67 15.39 -3.77
N PRO A 130 19.64 15.01 -5.07
CA PRO A 130 18.37 14.85 -5.80
C PRO A 130 17.44 13.79 -5.18
N GLU A 131 17.97 12.68 -4.68
CA GLU A 131 17.16 11.64 -4.04
C GLU A 131 16.62 12.11 -2.68
N LYS A 132 17.41 12.85 -1.89
CA LYS A 132 16.95 13.45 -0.65
C LYS A 132 15.80 14.43 -0.90
N GLU A 133 15.89 15.24 -1.95
CA GLU A 133 14.81 16.17 -2.30
C GLU A 133 13.55 15.41 -2.74
N ALA A 134 13.69 14.37 -3.58
CA ALA A 134 12.57 13.51 -3.94
C ALA A 134 11.93 12.83 -2.72
N VAL A 135 12.71 12.39 -1.73
CA VAL A 135 12.19 11.84 -0.46
C VAL A 135 11.42 12.90 0.34
N LYS A 136 11.92 14.14 0.43
CA LYS A 136 11.20 15.23 1.11
C LYS A 136 9.87 15.53 0.43
N GLU A 137 9.86 15.59 -0.91
CA GLU A 137 8.66 15.80 -1.71
C GLU A 137 7.64 14.69 -1.47
N GLN A 138 8.09 13.42 -1.51
CA GLN A 138 7.25 12.26 -1.20
C GLN A 138 6.63 12.34 0.21
N ILE A 139 7.43 12.69 1.22
CA ILE A 139 6.95 12.85 2.61
C ILE A 139 5.92 13.99 2.70
N SER A 140 6.20 15.12 2.08
CA SER A 140 5.32 16.30 2.08
C SER A 140 3.98 15.99 1.40
N TRP A 141 4.05 15.35 0.23
CA TRP A 141 2.89 14.91 -0.53
C TRP A 141 2.06 13.89 0.28
N TYR A 142 2.71 12.86 0.84
CA TYR A 142 2.01 11.85 1.63
C TYR A 142 1.37 12.48 2.87
N LYS A 143 2.04 13.39 3.58
CA LYS A 143 1.42 14.11 4.71
C LYS A 143 0.18 14.90 4.33
N SER A 144 0.15 15.47 3.13
CA SER A 144 -0.99 16.23 2.62
C SER A 144 -2.21 15.34 2.32
N TYR A 145 -1.98 14.07 1.97
CA TYR A 145 -3.02 13.14 1.54
C TYR A 145 -3.22 11.91 2.45
N ARG A 146 -2.42 11.73 3.50
CA ARG A 146 -2.39 10.49 4.31
C ARG A 146 -3.73 10.10 4.89
N LYS A 147 -4.58 11.08 5.24
CA LYS A 147 -5.92 10.80 5.78
C LYS A 147 -6.79 10.08 4.74
N LEU A 148 -6.75 10.53 3.48
CA LEU A 148 -7.43 9.88 2.36
C LEU A 148 -6.83 8.51 2.08
N ILE A 149 -5.50 8.41 2.02
CA ILE A 149 -4.84 7.13 1.73
C ILE A 149 -5.13 6.07 2.81
N GLN A 150 -5.00 6.43 4.08
CA GLN A 150 -5.12 5.49 5.19
C GLN A 150 -6.60 5.12 5.45
N PHE A 151 -7.51 6.09 5.36
CA PHE A 151 -8.88 5.93 5.85
C PHE A 151 -9.99 6.17 4.81
N GLY A 152 -9.61 6.52 3.57
CA GLY A 152 -10.57 6.68 2.47
C GLY A 152 -11.06 5.35 1.91
N HIS A 153 -12.01 5.43 0.99
CA HIS A 153 -12.50 4.27 0.25
C HIS A 153 -11.46 3.81 -0.76
N PHE A 154 -10.96 2.59 -0.58
CA PHE A 154 -10.00 1.97 -1.48
C PHE A 154 -10.69 1.06 -2.49
N TYR A 155 -10.42 1.28 -3.78
CA TYR A 155 -10.94 0.46 -4.86
C TYR A 155 -9.79 -0.10 -5.70
N ARG A 156 -9.77 -1.42 -5.85
CA ARG A 156 -8.90 -2.12 -6.80
C ARG A 156 -9.45 -1.94 -8.22
N ILE A 157 -8.58 -1.59 -9.17
CA ILE A 157 -8.97 -1.31 -10.57
C ILE A 157 -8.37 -2.35 -11.52
N LEU A 158 -7.05 -2.51 -11.50
CA LEU A 158 -6.35 -3.52 -12.31
C LEU A 158 -5.64 -4.51 -11.39
N SER A 159 -6.02 -5.77 -11.54
CA SER A 159 -5.46 -6.88 -10.76
C SER A 159 -4.10 -7.32 -11.32
N PRO A 160 -3.03 -7.39 -10.51
CA PRO A 160 -1.78 -8.01 -10.93
C PRO A 160 -1.94 -9.52 -11.21
N TYR A 161 -2.99 -10.15 -10.69
CA TYR A 161 -3.26 -11.58 -10.91
C TYR A 161 -3.92 -11.87 -12.26
N ASP A 162 -4.70 -10.93 -12.80
CA ASP A 162 -5.33 -11.06 -14.12
C ASP A 162 -4.37 -10.57 -15.23
N ASN A 163 -3.63 -9.50 -14.95
CA ASN A 163 -2.65 -8.94 -15.86
C ASN A 163 -1.39 -8.50 -15.11
N LYS A 164 -0.38 -9.38 -15.11
CA LYS A 164 0.91 -9.18 -14.44
C LYS A 164 1.71 -7.95 -14.89
N GLN A 165 1.30 -7.27 -15.95
CA GLN A 165 1.99 -6.09 -16.46
C GLN A 165 1.49 -4.77 -15.88
N HIS A 166 0.26 -4.77 -15.36
CA HIS A 166 -0.41 -3.54 -14.96
C HIS A 166 -1.18 -3.73 -13.67
N THR A 167 -1.01 -2.78 -12.76
CA THR A 167 -1.77 -2.73 -11.51
C THR A 167 -2.28 -1.32 -11.32
N ALA A 168 -3.47 -1.19 -10.76
CA ALA A 168 -4.03 0.11 -10.45
C ALA A 168 -5.05 0.01 -9.33
N TRP A 169 -5.14 1.08 -8.56
CA TRP A 169 -6.15 1.28 -7.53
C TRP A 169 -6.39 2.77 -7.33
N ILE A 170 -7.52 3.11 -6.71
CA ILE A 170 -7.90 4.48 -6.40
C ILE A 170 -8.36 4.59 -4.95
N PHE A 171 -7.98 5.68 -4.31
CA PHE A 171 -8.49 6.13 -3.01
C PHE A 171 -9.47 7.27 -3.24
N VAL A 172 -10.66 7.21 -2.64
CA VAL A 172 -11.68 8.26 -2.74
C VAL A 172 -12.12 8.64 -1.33
N ASP A 173 -12.20 9.94 -1.05
CA ASP A 173 -12.68 10.40 0.25
C ASP A 173 -14.20 10.18 0.40
N GLN A 174 -14.72 10.38 1.61
CA GLN A 174 -16.13 10.11 1.92
C GLN A 174 -17.09 11.00 1.12
N ASN A 175 -16.68 12.25 0.86
CA ASN A 175 -17.49 13.23 0.13
C ASN A 175 -17.31 13.13 -1.39
N LYS A 176 -16.42 12.26 -1.87
CA LYS A 176 -16.03 12.17 -3.28
C LYS A 176 -15.53 13.51 -3.82
N GLU A 177 -14.85 14.29 -3.00
CA GLU A 177 -14.25 15.58 -3.35
C GLU A 177 -12.78 15.42 -3.74
N THR A 178 -12.08 14.46 -3.14
CA THR A 178 -10.69 14.17 -3.50
C THR A 178 -10.52 12.70 -3.78
N ALA A 179 -9.81 12.39 -4.88
CA ALA A 179 -9.41 11.04 -5.19
C ALA A 179 -7.94 10.97 -5.63
N ILE A 180 -7.30 9.83 -5.40
CA ILE A 180 -5.90 9.56 -5.76
C ILE A 180 -5.85 8.23 -6.49
N TYR A 181 -5.53 8.28 -7.77
CA TYR A 181 -5.39 7.12 -8.62
C TYR A 181 -3.93 6.76 -8.80
N PHE A 182 -3.57 5.52 -8.47
CA PHE A 182 -2.24 4.98 -8.75
C PHE A 182 -2.30 3.98 -9.89
N TYR A 183 -1.37 4.12 -10.83
CA TYR A 183 -1.12 3.19 -11.93
C TYR A 183 0.32 2.71 -11.88
N TYR A 184 0.53 1.42 -12.11
CA TYR A 184 1.84 0.79 -12.11
C TYR A 184 2.02 -0.05 -13.37
N GLN A 185 3.21 0.04 -13.97
CA GLN A 185 3.66 -0.73 -15.11
C GLN A 185 4.90 -1.54 -14.72
N ILE A 186 4.85 -2.86 -14.93
CA ILE A 186 5.96 -3.76 -14.62
C ILE A 186 6.98 -3.79 -15.76
N MET A 187 6.60 -4.26 -16.95
CA MET A 187 7.47 -4.26 -18.13
C MET A 187 6.99 -3.28 -19.17
N ASP A 188 7.92 -2.53 -19.75
CA ASP A 188 7.67 -1.75 -20.95
C ASP A 188 7.75 -2.60 -22.22
N LYS A 189 7.09 -2.14 -23.29
CA LYS A 189 7.12 -2.79 -24.60
C LYS A 189 7.19 -1.75 -25.70
N ALA A 190 8.04 -2.00 -26.69
CA ALA A 190 8.09 -1.19 -27.90
C ALA A 190 6.74 -1.24 -28.63
N ASN A 191 6.33 -0.10 -29.20
CA ASN A 191 5.08 0.04 -29.97
C ASN A 191 3.83 -0.47 -29.22
N LYS A 192 3.78 -0.28 -27.90
CA LYS A 192 2.60 -0.63 -27.11
C LYS A 192 1.43 0.31 -27.42
N PRO A 193 0.18 -0.17 -27.36
CA PRO A 193 -0.98 0.69 -27.48
C PRO A 193 -1.07 1.64 -26.27
N SER A 194 -1.61 2.84 -26.48
CA SER A 194 -1.85 3.80 -25.40
C SER A 194 -2.73 3.19 -24.31
N LYS A 195 -2.33 3.38 -23.06
CA LYS A 195 -3.11 2.87 -21.92
C LYS A 195 -4.26 3.83 -21.57
N MET A 196 -5.48 3.30 -21.60
CA MET A 196 -6.67 3.95 -21.07
C MET A 196 -6.85 3.57 -19.59
N LEU A 197 -6.97 4.56 -18.72
CA LEU A 197 -7.18 4.46 -17.29
C LEU A 197 -8.64 4.83 -16.97
N LYS A 198 -9.41 3.86 -16.49
CA LYS A 198 -10.77 4.08 -16.02
C LYS A 198 -10.79 4.12 -14.50
N MET A 199 -11.54 5.05 -13.93
CA MET A 199 -11.65 5.24 -12.49
C MET A 199 -12.94 4.61 -11.96
N THR A 200 -13.08 4.54 -10.64
CA THR A 200 -14.33 4.13 -9.97
C THR A 200 -14.47 4.86 -8.65
N GLY A 201 -15.67 4.80 -8.05
CA GLY A 201 -15.94 5.37 -6.73
C GLY A 201 -16.17 6.89 -6.72
N LEU A 202 -16.03 7.57 -7.86
CA LEU A 202 -16.30 9.00 -8.01
C LEU A 202 -17.81 9.31 -7.95
N ASP A 203 -18.15 10.60 -7.94
CA ASP A 203 -19.51 11.08 -8.08
C ASP A 203 -19.78 11.41 -9.56
N SER A 204 -20.83 10.84 -10.16
CA SER A 204 -21.15 11.04 -11.57
C SER A 204 -21.56 12.48 -11.88
N GLU A 205 -22.09 13.21 -10.90
CA GLU A 205 -22.59 14.57 -11.09
C GLU A 205 -21.54 15.64 -10.80
N LYS A 206 -20.36 15.26 -10.28
CA LYS A 206 -19.26 16.20 -9.99
C LYS A 206 -18.31 16.34 -11.17
N THR A 207 -17.72 17.52 -11.27
CA THR A 207 -16.59 17.79 -12.17
C THR A 207 -15.29 17.74 -11.37
N TYR A 208 -14.26 17.09 -11.91
CA TYR A 208 -12.96 16.96 -11.27
C TYR A 208 -11.86 17.62 -12.09
N ARG A 209 -10.98 18.34 -11.39
CA ARG A 209 -9.70 18.80 -11.91
C ARG A 209 -8.60 17.79 -11.57
N LEU A 210 -7.87 17.34 -12.58
CA LEU A 210 -6.68 16.50 -12.44
C LEU A 210 -5.44 17.37 -12.18
N ASP A 211 -4.39 16.76 -11.65
CA ASP A 211 -3.10 17.41 -11.40
C ASP A 211 -2.42 17.97 -12.67
N ASP A 212 -2.69 17.40 -13.83
CA ASP A 212 -2.25 17.93 -15.13
C ASP A 212 -3.13 19.05 -15.70
N GLY A 213 -4.16 19.47 -14.96
CA GLY A 213 -5.04 20.59 -15.30
C GLY A 213 -6.27 20.20 -16.14
N ARG A 214 -6.41 18.96 -16.58
CA ARG A 214 -7.64 18.49 -17.25
C ARG A 214 -8.84 18.62 -16.30
N ILE A 215 -9.99 18.98 -16.87
CA ILE A 215 -11.27 19.11 -16.16
C ILE A 215 -12.27 18.18 -16.85
N LEU A 216 -12.79 17.20 -16.11
CA LEU A 216 -13.64 16.12 -16.64
C LEU A 216 -14.76 15.78 -15.67
N GLY A 217 -15.91 15.36 -16.20
CA GLY A 217 -16.99 14.81 -15.38
C GLY A 217 -16.57 13.50 -14.69
N GLY A 218 -17.10 13.25 -13.48
CA GLY A 218 -16.86 11.98 -12.79
C GLY A 218 -17.43 10.79 -13.55
N ASP A 219 -18.54 10.98 -14.25
CA ASP A 219 -19.09 10.02 -15.21
C ASP A 219 -18.13 9.75 -16.37
N GLU A 220 -17.51 10.78 -16.97
CA GLU A 220 -16.52 10.62 -18.04
C GLU A 220 -15.31 9.81 -17.57
N LEU A 221 -14.77 10.12 -16.39
CA LEU A 221 -13.64 9.41 -15.79
C LEU A 221 -13.93 7.94 -15.51
N MET A 222 -15.18 7.61 -15.16
CA MET A 222 -15.60 6.23 -14.87
C MET A 222 -15.97 5.45 -16.14
N TYR A 223 -16.73 6.04 -17.07
CA TYR A 223 -17.25 5.33 -18.25
C TYR A 223 -16.28 5.35 -19.44
N ARG A 224 -15.67 6.51 -19.73
CA ARG A 224 -14.72 6.68 -20.84
C ARG A 224 -13.29 6.44 -20.37
N GLY A 225 -12.92 7.03 -19.24
CA GLY A 225 -11.55 7.05 -18.74
C GLY A 225 -10.67 8.03 -19.51
N ILE A 226 -9.39 8.07 -19.13
CA ILE A 226 -8.38 8.96 -19.71
C ILE A 226 -7.22 8.16 -20.28
N TYR A 227 -6.60 8.69 -21.34
CA TYR A 227 -5.29 8.19 -21.74
C TYR A 227 -4.21 8.71 -20.79
N LEU A 228 -3.23 7.86 -20.55
CA LEU A 228 -2.00 8.22 -19.88
C LEU A 228 -1.12 9.01 -20.86
N ASP A 229 -0.93 10.30 -20.58
CA ASP A 229 -0.16 11.23 -21.42
C ASP A 229 0.70 12.16 -20.55
N PRO A 230 2.04 12.18 -20.71
CA PRO A 230 2.81 11.25 -21.54
C PRO A 230 2.77 9.82 -20.95
N ASP A 231 2.87 8.84 -21.84
CA ASP A 231 2.96 7.43 -21.47
C ASP A 231 4.25 7.16 -20.65
N LEU A 232 4.24 6.10 -19.85
CA LEU A 232 5.39 5.68 -19.06
C LEU A 232 6.44 5.04 -19.96
N SER A 233 7.70 5.43 -19.79
CA SER A 233 8.85 4.85 -20.48
C SER A 233 9.74 4.09 -19.51
N GLY A 234 10.01 2.82 -19.82
CA GLY A 234 10.84 1.90 -19.04
C GLY A 234 10.08 0.98 -18.09
N ASP A 235 10.80 0.00 -17.55
CA ASP A 235 10.30 -0.99 -16.59
C ASP A 235 10.12 -0.38 -15.20
N TYR A 236 9.21 -0.97 -14.42
CA TYR A 236 8.92 -0.62 -13.02
C TYR A 236 8.67 0.88 -12.85
N LYS A 237 7.69 1.38 -13.60
CA LYS A 237 7.25 2.77 -13.61
C LYS A 237 5.84 2.89 -13.05
N SER A 238 5.52 4.08 -12.60
CA SER A 238 4.24 4.39 -11.98
C SER A 238 3.74 5.76 -12.39
N ARG A 239 2.45 6.01 -12.22
CA ARG A 239 1.85 7.34 -12.25
C ARG A 239 0.91 7.45 -11.06
N CYS A 240 0.99 8.58 -10.35
CA CYS A 240 -0.03 9.04 -9.42
C CYS A 240 -0.82 10.15 -10.12
N ILE A 241 -2.14 10.15 -9.99
CA ILE A 241 -3.03 11.20 -10.49
C ILE A 241 -3.91 11.64 -9.33
N VAL A 242 -3.83 12.91 -8.95
CA VAL A 242 -4.70 13.49 -7.94
C VAL A 242 -5.87 14.20 -8.59
N LEU A 243 -7.07 13.97 -8.06
CA LEU A 243 -8.31 14.57 -8.53
C LEU A 243 -8.94 15.40 -7.40
N HIS A 244 -9.38 16.61 -7.73
CA HIS A 244 -10.14 17.48 -6.84
C HIS A 244 -11.43 17.91 -7.51
N SER A 245 -12.56 17.71 -6.85
CA SER A 245 -13.84 18.20 -7.34
C SER A 245 -13.83 19.73 -7.34
N ILE A 246 -14.42 20.32 -8.36
CA ILE A 246 -14.64 21.76 -8.45
C ILE A 246 -16.14 22.05 -8.45
N GLU A 247 -16.52 23.14 -7.83
CA GLU A 247 -17.88 23.67 -7.95
C GLU A 247 -18.13 24.06 -9.42
N SER A 248 -19.32 23.70 -9.91
CA SER A 248 -19.76 23.96 -11.28
C SER A 248 -20.22 25.40 -11.44
#